data_AF-A0A0D3CF30-F1
#
_entry.id   AF-A0A0D3CF30-F1
#
_cell.length_a   1.000
_cell.length_b   1.000
_cell.length_c   1.000
_cell.angle_alpha   90.00
_cell.angle_beta   90.00
_cell.angle_gamma   90.00
#
_symmetry.space_group_name_H-M   'P 1'
#
loop_
_entity.id
_entity.type
_entity.pdbx_description
1 polymer ?
#
loop_
_entity_poly.entity_id
_entity_poly.type
_entity_poly.pdbx_seq_one_letter_code
_entity_poly.pdbx_strand_id
1 'polypeptide(L)'
;MVIGDHDEGEEEMMVAATKPVWLEGLMSETFFSSCGIHESRRKSEKNVFCLLCCLSVCPHCLPSHRSHPLLQRFESKVQNVNITI
;
A
#
# COMPACT_ATOMS: atom_id res chain seq x y z
N MET A 1 9.14 -56.39 14.48
CA MET A 1 10.01 -55.61 13.57
C MET A 1 9.35 -55.60 12.22
N VAL A 2 8.97 -54.49 11.60
CA VAL A 2 9.08 -53.06 11.87
C VAL A 2 8.02 -52.46 10.96
N ILE A 3 7.11 -51.63 11.46
CA ILE A 3 6.54 -50.45 10.77
C ILE A 3 5.93 -49.63 11.91
N GLY A 4 6.36 -48.43 12.28
CA GLY A 4 7.39 -47.53 11.79
C GLY A 4 7.15 -46.22 12.56
N ASP A 5 8.20 -45.68 13.17
CA ASP A 5 8.24 -44.37 13.81
C ASP A 5 8.03 -43.24 12.79
N HIS A 6 7.11 -42.32 13.06
CA HIS A 6 7.17 -40.86 12.83
C HIS A 6 5.74 -40.32 13.00
N ASP A 7 5.40 -39.59 14.06
CA ASP A 7 5.84 -38.21 14.36
C ASP A 7 5.31 -37.22 13.30
N GLU A 8 4.20 -36.59 13.68
CA GLU A 8 3.83 -35.19 13.48
C GLU A 8 4.31 -34.52 12.17
N GLY A 9 3.53 -34.72 11.11
CA GLY A 9 3.60 -33.92 9.89
C GLY A 9 2.47 -32.90 9.89
N GLU A 10 2.74 -31.73 10.44
CA GLU A 10 1.96 -30.50 10.29
C GLU A 10 1.80 -30.21 8.79
N GLU A 11 0.64 -30.50 8.20
CA GLU A 11 0.39 -30.22 6.78
C GLU A 11 0.11 -28.71 6.61
N GLU A 12 1.24 -28.01 6.53
CA GLU A 12 1.46 -26.58 6.33
C GLU A 12 0.41 -25.91 5.43
N MET A 13 -0.44 -25.13 6.09
CA MET A 13 -1.28 -24.08 5.51
C MET A 13 -0.38 -23.08 4.75
N MET A 14 -0.33 -23.21 3.43
CA MET A 14 0.32 -22.22 2.56
C MET A 14 -0.56 -21.96 1.34
N VAL A 15 -1.77 -21.43 1.57
CA VAL A 15 -2.30 -20.49 0.58
C VAL A 15 -1.30 -19.36 0.56
N ALA A 16 -0.40 -19.35 -0.44
CA ALA A 16 0.47 -18.22 -0.68
C ALA A 16 -0.43 -16.99 -0.79
N ALA A 17 -0.54 -16.25 0.30
CA ALA A 17 -1.15 -14.94 0.33
C ALA A 17 -0.21 -14.09 -0.51
N THR A 18 -0.44 -14.11 -1.82
CA THR A 18 0.22 -13.23 -2.76
C THR A 18 -0.04 -11.84 -2.22
N LYS A 19 1.03 -11.19 -1.73
CA LYS A 19 0.92 -9.84 -1.21
C LYS A 19 0.30 -9.02 -2.33
N PRO A 20 -0.75 -8.24 -2.05
CA PRO A 20 -1.37 -7.49 -3.12
C PRO A 20 -0.35 -6.47 -3.65
N VAL A 21 -0.29 -6.28 -4.96
CA VAL A 21 0.72 -5.44 -5.63
C VAL A 21 0.79 -4.03 -5.04
N TRP A 22 -0.35 -3.50 -4.60
CA TRP A 22 -0.40 -2.19 -3.93
C TRP A 22 0.41 -2.15 -2.64
N LEU A 23 0.54 -3.27 -1.93
CA LEU A 23 1.29 -3.37 -0.68
C LEU A 23 2.79 -3.33 -0.96
N GLU A 24 3.26 -4.03 -2.00
CA GLU A 24 4.66 -3.95 -2.44
C GLU A 24 4.99 -2.55 -2.94
N GLY A 25 4.11 -1.94 -3.74
CA GLY A 25 4.24 -0.55 -4.18
C GLY A 25 4.27 0.43 -3.01
N LEU A 26 3.37 0.26 -2.03
CA LEU A 26 3.35 1.09 -0.82
C LEU A 26 4.63 0.93 0.01
N MET A 27 5.19 -0.28 0.11
CA MET A 27 6.42 -0.52 0.88
C MET A 27 7.67 0.00 0.16
N SER A 28 7.69 -0.01 -1.16
CA SER A 28 8.83 0.47 -1.97
C SER A 28 8.82 1.97 -2.24
N GLU A 29 7.67 2.63 -2.06
CA GLU A 29 7.50 4.02 -2.44
C GLU A 29 8.04 4.98 -1.37
N THR A 30 8.79 5.99 -1.81
CA THR A 30 9.22 7.10 -0.96
C THR A 30 8.13 8.15 -0.91
N PHE A 31 7.26 8.04 0.08
CA PHE A 31 6.34 9.11 0.47
C PHE A 31 7.14 10.40 0.74
N PHE A 32 6.53 11.57 0.53
CA PHE A 32 7.12 12.91 0.73
C PHE A 32 8.06 13.42 -0.37
N SER A 33 8.08 12.79 -1.55
CA SER A 33 8.72 13.39 -2.73
C SER A 33 7.83 14.46 -3.37
N SER A 34 8.44 15.47 -4.00
CA SER A 34 7.71 16.48 -4.77
C SER A 34 7.08 15.85 -6.01
N CYS A 35 5.85 16.25 -6.33
CA CYS A 35 5.18 15.83 -7.55
C CYS A 35 5.86 16.45 -8.78
N GLY A 36 6.41 15.64 -9.69
CA GLY A 36 7.05 16.14 -10.91
C GLY A 36 6.13 16.90 -11.87
N ILE A 37 4.81 16.70 -11.79
CA ILE A 37 3.82 17.44 -12.61
C ILE A 37 3.45 18.77 -11.94
N HIS A 38 3.38 18.79 -10.60
CA HIS A 38 2.89 19.92 -9.82
C HIS A 38 3.97 20.58 -8.96
N GLU A 39 5.24 20.39 -9.29
CA GLU A 39 6.39 20.78 -8.45
C GLU A 39 6.35 22.26 -8.05
N SER A 40 5.95 23.12 -9.00
CA SER A 40 5.85 24.57 -8.85
C SER A 40 4.66 25.05 -8.02
N ARG A 41 3.72 24.16 -7.65
CA ARG A 41 2.55 24.51 -6.84
C ARG A 41 2.84 24.35 -5.35
N ARG A 42 2.24 25.20 -4.53
CA ARG A 42 2.25 25.00 -3.07
C ARG A 42 1.58 23.65 -2.74
N LYS A 43 2.13 22.92 -1.76
CA LYS A 43 1.69 21.56 -1.40
C LYS A 43 1.83 20.57 -2.56
N SER A 44 2.96 20.64 -3.29
CA SER A 44 3.32 19.71 -4.36
C SER A 44 3.80 18.36 -3.85
N GLU A 45 4.02 18.23 -2.54
CA GLU A 45 4.45 17.00 -1.91
C GLU A 45 3.42 15.88 -2.09
N LYS A 46 3.92 14.70 -2.46
CA LYS A 46 3.13 13.47 -2.55
C LYS A 46 2.96 12.87 -1.16
N ASN A 47 1.74 12.88 -0.65
CA ASN A 47 1.38 12.36 0.67
C ASN A 47 0.18 11.40 0.64
N VAL A 48 -0.29 11.05 -0.55
CA VAL A 48 -1.37 10.09 -0.78
C VAL A 48 -0.89 9.02 -1.76
N PHE A 49 -1.16 7.75 -1.49
CA PHE A 49 -0.94 6.63 -2.39
C PHE A 49 -2.24 6.25 -3.09
N CYS A 50 -2.22 6.11 -4.41
CA CYS A 50 -3.35 5.54 -5.13
C CYS A 50 -3.17 4.03 -5.27
N LEU A 51 -4.10 3.25 -4.71
CA LEU A 51 -4.04 1.79 -4.71
C LEU A 51 -4.28 1.20 -6.11
N LEU A 52 -5.11 1.85 -6.93
CA LEU A 52 -5.35 1.40 -8.31
C LEU A 52 -4.17 1.72 -9.24
N CYS A 53 -3.57 2.90 -9.08
CA CYS A 53 -2.44 3.31 -9.91
C CYS A 53 -1.08 2.86 -9.38
N CYS A 54 -1.03 2.35 -8.14
CA CYS A 54 0.19 1.98 -7.42
C CYS A 54 1.24 3.10 -7.40
N LEU A 55 0.82 4.35 -7.16
CA LEU A 55 1.68 5.54 -7.23
C LEU A 55 1.39 6.52 -6.09
N SER A 56 2.44 7.19 -5.60
CA SER A 56 2.33 8.37 -4.75
C SER A 56 1.92 9.62 -5.53
N VAL A 57 0.90 10.31 -5.03
CA VAL A 57 0.24 11.48 -5.64
C VAL A 57 0.14 12.64 -4.64
N CYS A 58 0.15 13.86 -5.16
CA CYS A 58 -0.03 15.08 -4.36
C CYS A 58 -1.52 15.50 -4.32
N PRO A 59 -1.91 16.44 -3.45
CA PRO A 59 -3.29 16.96 -3.39
C PRO A 59 -3.84 17.48 -4.72
N HIS A 60 -2.99 18.00 -5.60
CA HIS A 60 -3.40 18.48 -6.93
C HIS A 60 -3.68 17.36 -7.93
N CYS A 61 -3.19 16.15 -7.67
CA CYS A 61 -3.48 14.96 -8.49
C CYS A 61 -4.80 14.29 -8.08
N LEU A 62 -5.29 14.52 -6.86
CA LEU A 62 -6.54 13.92 -6.36
C LEU A 62 -7.76 14.09 -7.29
N PRO A 63 -7.97 15.25 -7.96
CA PRO A 63 -9.07 15.40 -8.89
C PRO A 63 -9.07 14.41 -10.06
N SER A 64 -7.90 13.88 -10.45
CA SER A 64 -7.75 12.85 -11.48
C SER A 64 -7.94 11.42 -10.94
N HIS A 65 -7.95 11.25 -9.60
CA HIS A 65 -8.07 9.97 -8.91
C HIS A 65 -9.34 9.90 -8.04
N ARG A 66 -10.37 10.68 -8.36
CA ARG A 66 -11.61 10.81 -7.54
C ARG A 66 -12.33 9.49 -7.28
N SER A 67 -12.27 8.56 -8.23
CA SER A 67 -12.91 7.24 -8.16
C SER A 67 -11.95 6.14 -7.74
N HIS A 68 -10.70 6.47 -7.42
CA HIS A 68 -9.72 5.47 -7.05
C HIS A 68 -9.65 5.32 -5.53
N PRO A 69 -9.37 4.11 -5.03
CA PRO A 69 -9.07 3.92 -3.62
C PRO A 69 -7.70 4.55 -3.30
N LEU A 70 -7.67 5.39 -2.26
CA LEU A 70 -6.51 6.19 -1.85
C LEU A 70 -6.11 5.90 -0.40
N LEU A 71 -4.81 5.88 -0.11
CA LEU A 71 -4.25 5.80 1.24
C LEU A 71 -3.45 7.07 1.55
N GLN A 72 -3.85 7.83 2.56
CA GLN A 72 -3.06 8.97 3.03
C GLN A 72 -2.16 8.55 4.19
N ARG A 73 -0.89 8.94 4.16
CA ARG A 73 0.03 8.66 5.28
C ARG A 73 -0.24 9.65 6.41
N PHE A 74 -0.69 9.14 7.56
CA PHE A 74 -0.82 9.93 8.79
C PHE A 74 0.52 9.90 9.54
N GLU A 75 1.19 11.04 9.66
CA GLU A 75 2.30 11.16 10.60
C GLU A 75 1.75 11.08 12.04
N SER A 76 2.24 10.08 12.79
CA SER A 76 2.16 9.85 14.24
C SER A 76 1.09 10.58 15.05
N LYS A 77 -0.19 10.46 14.68
CA LYS A 77 -1.36 10.37 15.56
C LYS A 77 -2.34 9.48 14.82
N VAL A 78 -2.74 8.35 15.41
CA VAL A 78 -3.72 7.43 14.82
C VAL A 78 -4.96 8.24 14.44
N GLN A 79 -5.11 8.51 13.15
CA GLN A 79 -6.30 9.10 12.58
C GLN A 79 -6.78 8.12 11.53
N ASN A 80 -7.99 7.66 11.76
CA ASN A 80 -8.63 6.56 11.08
C ASN A 80 -8.51 6.74 9.56
N VAL A 81 -7.91 5.75 8.91
CA VAL A 81 -7.84 5.66 7.45
C VAL A 81 -9.26 5.44 6.95
N ASN A 82 -9.95 6.51 6.53
CA ASN A 82 -11.23 6.38 5.86
C ASN A 82 -10.95 5.92 4.42
N ILE A 83 -11.01 4.62 4.19
CA ILE A 83 -11.06 4.06 2.84
C ILE A 83 -12.42 4.47 2.28
N THR A 84 -12.48 5.50 1.45
CA THR A 84 -13.68 5.81 0.67
C THR A 84 -13.72 4.85 -0.51
N ILE A 85 -14.71 3.94 -0.50
CA ILE A 85 -15.05 3.05 -1.62
C ILE A 85 -16.04 3.79 -2.53
#